data_AF-A0A151SEP1-F1
#
_entry.id   AF-A0A151SEP1-F1
#
_cell.length_a   1.000
_cell.length_b   1.000
_cell.length_c   1.000
_cell.angle_alpha   90.00
_cell.angle_beta   90.00
_cell.angle_gamma   90.00
#
_symmetry.space_group_name_H-M   'P 1'
#
loop_
_entity.id
_entity.type
_entity.pdbx_description
1 polymer ?
#
loop_
_entity_poly.entity_id
_entity_poly.type
_entity_poly.pdbx_seq_one_letter_code
_entity_poly.pdbx_strand_id
1 'polypeptide(L)' 'MEIPPGFEVKNERNKVCLLKKALYGLKQSPRAWFGRFTKVMGSLGYKQSQGDHTLFIKH' A
#
# COMPACT_ATOMS: atom_id res chain seq x y z
N MET A 1 -3.09 -15.69 -4.16
CA MET A 1 -4.02 -15.53 -3.03
C MET A 1 -5.13 -16.51 -3.24
N GLU A 2 -5.24 -17.46 -2.32
CA GLU A 2 -6.33 -18.41 -2.32
C GLU A 2 -7.44 -17.90 -1.42
N ILE A 3 -8.65 -18.36 -1.69
CA ILE A 3 -9.84 -18.05 -0.90
C ILE A 3 -9.69 -18.73 0.47
N PRO A 4 -9.98 -18.06 1.60
CA PRO A 4 -9.82 -18.65 2.92
C PRO A 4 -10.81 -19.82 3.15
N PRO A 5 -10.42 -20.82 3.96
CA PRO A 5 -11.33 -21.90 4.35
C PRO A 5 -12.57 -21.33 5.06
N GLY A 6 -13.76 -21.77 4.65
CA GLY A 6 -15.05 -21.28 5.15
C GLY A 6 -15.79 -20.33 4.19
N PHE A 7 -15.15 -19.89 3.09
CA PHE A 7 -15.85 -19.20 2.00
C PHE A 7 -16.24 -20.22 0.93
N GLU A 8 -17.36 -20.92 1.15
CA GLU A 8 -17.92 -21.87 0.18
C GLU A 8 -18.88 -21.16 -0.77
N VAL A 9 -18.46 -20.90 -2.01
CA VAL A 9 -19.37 -20.43 -3.06
C VAL A 9 -19.38 -21.42 -4.22
N LYS A 10 -20.47 -22.18 -4.33
CA LYS A 10 -20.74 -23.05 -5.48
C LYS A 10 -20.73 -22.17 -6.74
N ASN A 11 -19.86 -22.51 -7.71
CA ASN A 11 -19.64 -21.88 -9.02
C ASN A 11 -18.64 -20.70 -9.13
N GLU A 12 -17.83 -20.39 -8.11
CA GLU A 12 -16.90 -19.24 -8.16
C GLU A 12 -15.41 -19.59 -8.07
N ARG A 13 -15.01 -20.75 -8.62
CA ARG A 13 -13.64 -21.30 -8.51
C ARG A 13 -12.51 -20.40 -9.04
N ASN A 14 -12.82 -19.45 -9.94
CA ASN A 14 -11.82 -18.57 -10.56
C ASN A 14 -11.72 -17.19 -9.89
N LYS A 15 -12.36 -16.97 -8.74
CA LYS A 15 -12.24 -15.69 -8.02
C LYS A 15 -10.98 -15.67 -7.15
N VAL A 16 -10.40 -14.48 -7.05
CA VAL A 16 -9.26 -14.20 -6.16
C VAL A 16 -9.61 -13.03 -5.25
N CYS A 17 -9.02 -13.00 -4.04
CA CYS A 17 -9.17 -11.87 -3.15
C CYS A 17 -8.32 -10.69 -3.65
N LEU A 18 -8.97 -9.58 -4.00
CA LEU A 18 -8.28 -8.32 -4.31
C LEU A 18 -8.08 -7.51 -3.03
N LEU A 19 -6.82 -7.25 -2.68
CA LEU A 19 -6.50 -6.35 -1.57
C LEU A 19 -6.84 -4.90 -1.93
N LYS A 20 -7.77 -4.30 -1.19
CA LYS A 20 -8.07 -2.86 -1.29
C LYS A 20 -7.12 -1.98 -0.46
N LYS A 21 -6.41 -2.57 0.50
CA LYS A 21 -5.43 -1.91 1.38
C LYS A 21 -4.23 -2.84 1.56
N ALA A 22 -3.06 -2.26 1.82
CA ALA A 22 -1.87 -3.04 2.14
C ALA A 22 -2.06 -3.75 3.49
N LEU A 23 -1.86 -5.06 3.52
CA LEU A 23 -1.83 -5.83 4.78
C LEU A 23 -0.46 -5.68 5.44
N TYR A 24 -0.42 -5.58 6.76
CA TYR A 24 0.85 -5.62 7.49
C TYR A 24 1.61 -6.92 7.21
N GLY A 25 2.94 -6.86 7.20
CA GLY A 25 3.81 -8.02 6.98
C GLY A 25 4.03 -8.43 5.52
N LEU A 26 3.28 -7.89 4.55
CA LEU A 26 3.57 -8.15 3.14
C LEU A 26 4.84 -7.39 2.69
N LYS A 27 5.67 -8.02 1.85
CA LYS A 27 6.90 -7.42 1.31
C LYS A 27 6.66 -6.08 0.60
N GLN A 28 5.51 -5.92 -0.05
CA GLN A 28 5.12 -4.68 -0.75
C GLN A 28 4.54 -3.59 0.17
N SER A 29 4.20 -3.91 1.41
CA SER A 29 3.52 -2.96 2.31
C SER A 29 4.35 -1.73 2.63
N PRO A 30 5.67 -1.82 2.89
CA PRO A 30 6.51 -0.62 3.08
C PRO A 30 6.44 0.32 1.88
N ARG A 31 6.45 -0.20 0.64
CA ARG A 31 6.36 0.61 -0.58
C ARG A 31 5.01 1.31 -0.72
N ALA A 32 3.91 0.60 -0.44
CA ALA A 32 2.58 1.17 -0.50
C ALA A 32 2.38 2.27 0.56
N TRP A 33 2.89 2.05 1.77
CA TRP A 33 2.88 3.03 2.86
C TRP A 33 3.73 4.25 2.54
N PHE A 34 4.95 4.05 2.02
CA PHE A 34 5.81 5.15 1.60
C PHE A 34 5.15 6.00 0.51
N GLY A 35 4.55 5.38 -0.51
CA GLY A 35 3.81 6.13 -1.54
C GLY A 35 2.64 6.94 -1.00
N ARG A 36 1.92 6.43 0.02
CA ARG A 36 0.86 7.19 0.70
C ARG A 36 1.45 8.34 1.52
N PHE A 37 2.53 8.10 2.23
CA PHE A 37 3.26 9.10 3.01
C PHE A 37 3.75 10.25 2.13
N THR A 38 4.42 9.96 1.01
CA THR A 38 4.89 10.98 0.05
C THR A 38 3.75 11.88 -0.44
N LYS A 39 2.59 11.30 -0.76
CA LYS A 39 1.41 12.07 -1.19
C LYS A 39 0.91 13.01 -0.10
N VAL A 40 0.82 12.52 1.13
CA VAL A 40 0.36 13.32 2.29
C VAL A 40 1.36 14.45 2.57
N MET A 41 2.65 14.15 2.61
CA MET A 41 3.70 15.15 2.81
C MET A 41 3.66 16.25 1.74
N GLY A 42 3.49 15.87 0.46
CA GLY A 42 3.27 16.81 -0.63
C GLY A 42 2.05 17.71 -0.44
N SER A 43 0.90 17.14 -0.04
CA SER A 43 -0.31 17.93 0.24
C SER A 43 -0.16 18.89 1.44
N LEU A 44 0.75 18.58 2.37
CA LEU A 44 1.07 19.42 3.51
C LEU A 44 2.12 20.49 3.19
N GLY A 45 2.61 20.56 1.95
CA GLY A 45 3.59 21.54 1.48
C GLY A 45 5.06 21.13 1.70
N TYR A 46 5.32 19.88 2.09
CA TYR A 46 6.68 19.36 2.16
C TYR A 46 7.17 18.95 0.77
N LYS A 47 8.46 19.16 0.51
CA LYS A 47 9.17 18.72 -0.70
C LYS A 47 10.17 17.64 -0.35
N GLN A 48 10.21 16.57 -1.14
CA GLN A 48 11.18 15.49 -0.99
C GLN A 48 12.56 15.97 -1.43
N SER A 49 13.59 15.67 -0.64
CA SER A 49 14.97 16.00 -0.96
C SER A 49 15.47 15.14 -2.15
N GLN A 50 16.35 15.73 -2.97
CA GLN A 50 17.02 15.02 -4.07
C GLN A 50 18.25 14.24 -3.58
N GLY A 51 18.89 14.68 -2.50
CA GLY A 51 20.05 13.99 -1.92
C GLY A 51 19.67 12.80 -1.04
N ASP A 52 18.46 12.83 -0.47
CA ASP A 52 17.91 11.74 0.34
C ASP A 52 16.40 11.60 0.07
N HIS A 53 16.02 10.51 -0.59
CA HIS A 53 14.63 10.25 -0.93
C HIS A 53 13.75 9.93 0.29
N THR A 54 14.30 9.72 1.48
CA THR A 54 13.50 9.57 2.70
C THR A 54 13.26 10.88 3.43
N LEU A 55 14.00 11.94 3.07
CA LEU A 55 13.92 13.25 3.70
C LEU A 55 12.88 14.16 3.02
N PHE A 56 12.06 14.82 3.83
CA PHE A 56 11.04 15.79 3.41
C PHE A 56 11.24 17.12 4.15
N ILE A 57 11.31 18.22 3.42
CA ILE A 57 11.62 19.55 3.93
C ILE A 57 10.48 20.51 3.57
N LYS A 58 10.10 21.38 4.50
CA LYS A 58 9.13 22.46 4.30
C LYS A 58 9.78 23.78 4.69
N HIS A 59 9.75 24.75 3.78
CA HIS A 59 10.24 26.12 4.00
C HIS A 59 9.17 26.97 4.65
#